data_AF-A0A357Y1S8-F1
#
_entry.id   AF-A0A357Y1S8-F1
#
_cell.length_a   1.000
_cell.length_b   1.000
_cell.length_c   1.000
_cell.angle_alpha   90.00
_cell.angle_beta   90.00
_cell.angle_gamma   90.00
#
_symmetry.space_group_name_H-M   'P 1'
#
loop_
_entity.id
_entity.type
_entity.pdbx_description
1 polymer ?
#
loop_
_entity_poly.entity_id
_entity_poly.type
_entity_poly.pdbx_seq_one_letter_code
_entity_poly.pdbx_strand_id
1 'polypeptide(L)' 'LNSKVLSMLPHAMAFHSAGIRTVRIEARDRTPEQIGHIVRAWRRAERMPQEPDEAQQAWLHEQEGADITRGHYFRGVL' A
#
# COMPACT_ATOMS: atom_id res chain seq x y z
N LEU A 1 18.59 4.79 -12.58
CA LEU A 1 18.08 4.29 -11.29
C LEU A 1 16.72 3.65 -11.56
N ASN A 2 16.59 2.31 -11.46
CA ASN A 2 15.30 1.61 -11.63
C ASN A 2 14.53 1.61 -10.30
N SER A 3 14.17 2.79 -9.77
CA SER A 3 13.42 2.90 -8.53
C SER A 3 11.95 2.57 -8.80
N LYS A 4 11.57 1.31 -8.59
CA LYS A 4 10.16 0.90 -8.55
C LYS A 4 9.49 1.50 -7.31
N VAL A 5 8.20 1.78 -7.39
CA VAL A 5 7.45 2.39 -6.28
C VAL A 5 7.25 1.35 -5.17
N LEU A 6 7.63 1.64 -3.93
CA LEU A 6 7.28 0.79 -2.80
C LEU A 6 5.81 1.02 -2.40
N SER A 7 5.03 -0.05 -2.33
CA SER A 7 3.66 -0.03 -1.79
C SER A 7 3.49 -1.18 -0.81
N MET A 8 2.86 -0.89 0.33
CA MET A 8 2.50 -1.89 1.35
C MET A 8 0.98 -1.98 1.55
N LEU A 9 0.20 -1.47 0.59
CA LEU A 9 -1.26 -1.39 0.69
C LEU A 9 -1.95 -2.75 1.01
N PRO A 10 -1.55 -3.88 0.39
CA PRO A 10 -2.15 -5.19 0.69
C PRO A 10 -1.90 -5.68 2.12
N HIS A 11 -1.02 -5.01 2.87
CA HIS A 11 -0.68 -5.35 4.26
C HIS A 11 -1.20 -4.30 5.25
N ALA A 12 -1.96 -3.29 4.79
CA ALA A 12 -2.39 -2.16 5.61
C ALA A 12 -3.19 -2.59 6.86
N MET A 13 -4.03 -3.63 6.75
CA MET A 13 -4.80 -4.18 7.86
C MET A 13 -3.91 -4.78 8.96
N ALA A 14 -2.74 -5.32 8.63
CA ALA A 14 -1.82 -5.91 9.59
C ALA A 14 -1.02 -4.87 10.41
N PHE A 15 -1.02 -3.60 9.96
CA PHE A 15 -0.20 -2.57 10.60
C PHE A 15 -0.69 -2.23 12.00
N HIS A 16 -2.01 -2.22 12.21
CA HIS A 16 -2.59 -1.90 13.51
C HIS A 16 -2.21 -2.95 14.57
N SER A 17 -2.33 -4.23 14.24
CA SER A 17 -1.97 -5.34 15.13
C SER A 17 -0.45 -5.41 15.37
N ALA A 18 0.36 -4.96 14.42
CA ALA A 18 1.81 -4.79 14.57
C ALA A 18 2.23 -3.55 15.39
N GLY A 19 1.27 -2.75 15.90
CA GLY A 19 1.55 -1.55 16.70
C GLY A 19 1.94 -0.31 15.89
N ILE A 20 1.86 -0.36 14.55
CA ILE A 20 2.12 0.78 13.68
C ILE A 20 0.92 1.74 13.75
N ARG A 21 1.19 3.00 14.10
CA ARG A 21 0.16 4.04 14.26
C ARG A 21 0.17 5.10 13.17
N THR A 22 1.24 5.18 12.40
CA THR A 22 1.42 6.24 11.40
C THR A 22 2.07 5.66 10.15
N VAL A 23 1.49 6.00 9.01
CA VAL A 23 2.04 5.71 7.69
C VAL A 23 2.32 7.04 7.00
N ARG A 24 3.52 7.20 6.46
CA ARG A 24 3.89 8.35 5.63
C ARG A 24 3.79 7.97 4.16
N ILE A 25 3.02 8.73 3.40
CA ILE A 25 2.92 8.59 1.96
C ILE A 25 3.86 9.61 1.33
N GLU A 26 4.94 9.13 0.71
CA GLU A 26 5.85 9.96 -0.09
C GLU A 26 5.25 10.21 -1.47
N ALA A 27 4.77 11.43 -1.71
CA ALA A 27 3.98 11.77 -2.90
C ALA A 27 4.57 12.93 -3.72
N ARG A 28 5.90 13.07 -3.74
CA ARG A 28 6.62 14.20 -4.35
C ARG A 28 6.22 14.49 -5.81
N ASP A 29 5.96 13.44 -6.59
CA ASP A 29 5.60 13.54 -8.02
C ASP A 29 4.14 13.12 -8.26
N ARG A 30 3.21 13.54 -7.40
CA ARG A 30 1.79 13.18 -7.50
C ARG A 30 0.90 14.41 -7.44
N THR A 31 -0.19 14.38 -8.21
CA THR A 31 -1.23 15.41 -8.16
C THR A 31 -2.10 15.25 -6.89
N PRO A 32 -2.81 16.30 -6.45
CA PRO A 32 -3.75 16.19 -5.34
C PRO A 32 -4.79 15.08 -5.51
N GLU A 33 -5.27 14.85 -6.74
CA GLU A 33 -6.24 13.80 -7.06
C GLU A 33 -5.64 12.41 -6.85
N GLN A 34 -4.40 12.20 -7.29
CA GLN A 34 -3.65 10.96 -7.10
C GLN A 34 -3.36 10.71 -5.61
N ILE A 35 -2.98 11.75 -4.86
CA ILE A 35 -2.78 11.66 -3.41
C ILE A 35 -4.10 11.27 -2.74
N GLY A 36 -5.21 11.91 -3.11
CA GLY A 36 -6.54 11.58 -2.59
C GLY A 36 -6.94 10.13 -2.87
N HIS A 37 -6.62 9.62 -4.07
CA HIS A 37 -6.82 8.20 -4.40
C HIS A 37 -6.03 7.28 -3.47
N ILE A 38 -4.72 7.53 -3.31
CA ILE A 38 -3.84 6.73 -2.45
C ILE A 38 -4.35 6.74 -1.00
N VAL A 39 -4.69 7.91 -0.46
CA VAL A 39 -5.19 8.02 0.92
C VAL A 39 -6.51 7.25 1.09
N ARG A 40 -7.46 7.38 0.16
CA ARG A 40 -8.72 6.62 0.22
C ARG A 40 -8.50 5.12 0.14
N ALA A 41 -7.58 4.68 -0.71
CA ALA A 41 -7.22 3.27 -0.84
C ALA A 41 -6.68 2.72 0.49
N TRP A 42 -5.71 3.42 1.10
CA TRP A 42 -5.15 3.06 2.41
C TRP A 42 -6.20 3.02 3.52
N ARG A 43 -7.07 4.02 3.59
CA ARG A 43 -8.17 4.07 4.57
C ARG A 43 -9.18 2.94 4.40
N ARG A 44 -9.39 2.45 3.18
CA ARG A 44 -10.25 1.29 2.94
C ARG A 44 -9.53 0.00 3.31
N ALA A 45 -8.28 -0.15 2.91
CA ALA A 45 -7.46 -1.33 3.19
C ALA A 45 -7.24 -1.55 4.69
N GLU A 46 -6.99 -0.51 5.48
CA GLU A 46 -6.79 -0.65 6.95
C GLU A 46 -8.02 -1.21 7.69
N ARG A 47 -9.21 -1.13 7.08
CA ARG A 47 -10.48 -1.62 7.63
C ARG A 47 -10.88 -3.00 7.12
N MET A 48 -10.07 -3.62 6.26
CA MET A 48 -10.33 -4.99 5.78
C MET A 48 -10.00 -6.03 6.85
N PRO A 49 -10.56 -7.26 6.75
CA PRO A 49 -10.14 -8.38 7.58
C PRO A 49 -8.64 -8.67 7.44
N GLN A 50 -8.03 -9.30 8.45
CA GLN A 50 -6.62 -9.72 8.40
C GLN A 50 -6.34 -10.70 7.25
N GLU A 51 -7.35 -11.51 6.90
CA GLU A 51 -7.35 -12.40 5.75
C GLU A 51 -8.44 -11.94 4.78
N PRO A 52 -8.13 -11.03 3.84
CA PRO A 52 -9.08 -10.59 2.83
C PRO A 52 -9.44 -11.72 1.86
N ASP A 53 -10.69 -11.77 1.43
CA ASP A 53 -11.16 -12.68 0.40
C ASP A 53 -10.57 -12.35 -0.99
N GLU A 54 -10.79 -13.23 -1.97
CA GLU A 54 -10.25 -13.06 -3.33
C GLU A 54 -10.66 -11.73 -3.99
N ALA A 55 -11.90 -11.27 -3.78
CA ALA A 55 -12.37 -10.01 -4.35
C ALA A 55 -11.68 -8.81 -3.70
N GLN A 56 -11.45 -8.87 -2.38
CA GLN A 56 -10.71 -7.85 -1.65
C GLN A 56 -9.23 -7.82 -2.05
N GLN A 57 -8.61 -8.98 -2.23
CA GLN A 57 -7.23 -9.09 -2.74
C GLN A 57 -7.09 -8.50 -4.14
N ALA A 58 -8.01 -8.85 -5.05
CA ALA A 58 -8.02 -8.30 -6.40
C ALA A 58 -8.16 -6.77 -6.38
N TRP A 59 -9.07 -6.25 -5.56
CA TRP A 59 -9.25 -4.80 -5.39
C TRP A 59 -7.97 -4.12 -4.86
N LEU A 60 -7.31 -4.70 -3.84
CA LEU A 60 -6.07 -4.16 -3.28
C LEU A 60 -4.96 -4.06 -4.33
N HIS A 61 -4.80 -5.10 -5.15
CA HIS A 61 -3.81 -5.12 -6.23
C HIS A 61 -4.13 -4.12 -7.34
N GLU A 62 -5.40 -3.95 -7.69
CA GLU A 62 -5.83 -2.94 -8.67
C GLU A 62 -5.43 -1.51 -8.24
N GLN A 63 -5.46 -1.21 -6.93
CA GLN A 63 -5.12 0.12 -6.43
C GLN A 63 -3.63 0.46 -6.53
N GLU A 64 -2.75 -0.53 -6.60
CA GLU A 64 -1.29 -0.35 -6.55
C GLU A 64 -0.67 0.01 -7.91
N GLY A 65 -1.35 -0.34 -9.01
CA GLY A 65 -0.81 -0.19 -10.37
C GLY A 65 0.32 -1.18 -10.69
N ALA A 66 0.93 -1.04 -11.88
CA ALA A 66 1.82 -2.06 -12.45
C ALA A 66 3.28 -2.03 -11.96
N ASP A 67 3.79 -0.87 -11.52
CA ASP A 67 5.23 -0.65 -11.29
C ASP A 67 5.64 -0.57 -9.81
N ILE A 68 5.18 -1.53 -9.03
CA ILE A 68 5.46 -1.62 -7.60
C ILE A 68 6.54 -2.64 -7.25
N THR A 69 7.28 -2.38 -6.17
CA THR A 69 8.22 -3.32 -5.56
C THR A 69 7.87 -3.56 -4.10
N ARG A 70 7.92 -4.82 -3.69
CA ARG A 70 7.79 -5.25 -2.28
C ARG A 70 8.87 -6.25 -1.90
N GLY A 71 9.30 -7.05 -2.86
CA GLY A 71 10.31 -8.09 -2.64
C GLY A 71 11.70 -7.57 -2.23
N HIS A 72 12.09 -6.34 -2.59
CA HIS A 72 13.34 -5.77 -2.06
C HIS A 72 13.21 -5.42 -0.59
N TYR A 73 12.11 -4.76 -0.22
CA TYR A 73 11.78 -4.41 1.17
C TYR A 73 11.74 -5.64 2.07
N PHE A 74 11.03 -6.71 1.69
CA PHE A 74 10.96 -7.94 2.49
C PHE A 74 12.29 -8.69 2.61
N ARG A 75 13.23 -8.48 1.68
CA ARG A 75 14.57 -9.10 1.73
C ARG A 75 15.61 -8.23 2.42
N GLY A 76 15.23 -7.07 2.94
CA GLY A 76 16.14 -6.14 3.62
C GLY A 76 17.10 -5.40 2.68
N VAL A 77 16.80 -5.35 1.37
CA VAL A 77 17.58 -4.60 0.39
C VAL A 77 16.82 -3.31 0.08
N LEU A 78 17.36 -2.15 0.47
CA LEU A 78 16.80 -0.82 0.21
C LEU A 78 17.62 -0.08 -0.85
#